data_AF-A0A6B3C9R9-F1
#
_entry.id   AF-A0A6B3C9R9-F1
#
_cell.length_a   1.000
_cell.length_b   1.000
_cell.length_c   1.000
_cell.angle_alpha   90.00
_cell.angle_beta   90.00
_cell.angle_gamma   90.00
#
_symmetry.space_group_name_H-M   'P 1'
#
loop_
_entity.id
_entity.type
_entity.pdbx_description
1 polymer ?
#
loop_
_entity_poly.entity_id
_entity_poly.type
_entity_poly.pdbx_seq_one_letter_code
_entity_poly.pdbx_strand_id
1 'polypeptide(L)'
;GLDAGWFEEEHKAYGIPFPAERMFRLEEQLAVITGLWATAPGATFDHRGTHYRLENSPALPKPAQAKVPVLIGGHGAKRTPRLAARYADEFNMPFASIDDSRRQFARVRAAAAEAGRKAEELVYSNALVVCVGKDD
;
A
#
# COMPACT_ATOMS: atom_id res chain seq x y z
N GLY A 1 2.82 -4.43 -5.14
CA GLY A 1 2.10 -4.05 -3.92
C GLY A 1 3.08 -3.58 -2.87
N LEU A 2 2.66 -2.69 -1.98
CA LEU A 2 3.45 -2.22 -0.84
C LEU A 2 2.74 -2.65 0.45
N ASP A 3 3.49 -3.28 1.37
CA ASP A 3 2.99 -3.74 2.65
C ASP A 3 4.05 -3.52 3.76
N ALA A 4 3.62 -3.62 5.01
CA ALA A 4 4.45 -3.37 6.19
C ALA A 4 5.38 -4.54 6.53
N GLY A 5 5.19 -5.71 5.91
CA GLY A 5 5.91 -6.93 6.23
C GLY A 5 5.35 -7.55 7.53
N TRP A 6 4.98 -8.83 7.47
CA TRP A 6 4.35 -9.52 8.61
C TRP A 6 5.15 -10.72 9.11
N PHE A 7 6.06 -11.26 8.30
CA PHE A 7 6.77 -12.50 8.59
C PHE A 7 8.18 -12.23 9.14
N GLU A 8 8.35 -12.45 10.44
CA GLU A 8 9.60 -12.16 11.17
C GLU A 8 10.77 -13.04 10.72
N GLU A 9 10.51 -14.31 10.39
CA GLU A 9 11.58 -15.22 9.94
C GLU A 9 12.20 -14.78 8.61
N GLU A 10 11.42 -14.15 7.72
CA GLU A 10 11.96 -13.56 6.49
C GLU A 10 12.89 -12.39 6.81
N HIS A 11 12.50 -11.51 7.73
CA HIS A 11 13.35 -10.40 8.18
C HIS A 11 14.68 -10.91 8.75
N LYS A 12 14.62 -11.94 9.60
CA LYS A 12 15.79 -12.61 10.17
C LYS A 12 16.69 -13.21 9.10
N ALA A 13 16.11 -13.90 8.10
CA ALA A 13 16.86 -14.51 7.00
C ALA A 13 17.66 -13.49 6.18
N TYR A 14 17.13 -12.28 6.01
CA TYR A 14 17.79 -11.18 5.29
C TYR A 14 18.59 -10.22 6.18
N GLY A 15 18.71 -10.49 7.48
CA GLY A 15 19.42 -9.62 8.42
C GLY A 15 18.77 -8.24 8.61
N ILE A 16 17.46 -8.12 8.35
CA ILE A 16 16.68 -6.91 8.50
C ILE A 16 16.03 -6.94 9.90
N PRO A 17 16.15 -5.89 10.73
CA PRO A 17 15.42 -5.83 12.00
C PRO A 17 13.90 -5.92 11.78
N PHE A 18 13.18 -6.58 12.68
CA PHE A 18 11.71 -6.63 12.66
C PHE A 18 11.12 -5.56 13.61
N PRO A 19 10.79 -4.34 13.12
CA PRO A 19 10.41 -3.25 14.02
C PRO A 19 9.01 -3.47 14.59
N ALA A 20 8.72 -2.93 15.78
CA ALA A 20 7.35 -2.89 16.30
C ALA A 20 6.45 -1.91 15.50
N GLU A 21 7.06 -0.89 14.90
CA GLU A 21 6.37 0.24 14.26
C GLU A 21 6.15 0.06 12.75
N ARG A 22 6.07 -1.18 12.25
CA ARG A 22 6.01 -1.49 10.79
C ARG A 22 4.95 -0.69 10.04
N MET A 23 3.75 -0.56 10.60
CA MET A 23 2.67 0.20 9.96
C MET A 23 2.94 1.71 9.88
N PHE A 24 3.65 2.28 10.86
CA PHE A 24 4.04 3.70 10.83
C PHE A 24 5.14 3.92 9.80
N ARG A 25 6.09 2.99 9.71
CA ARG A 25 7.12 2.99 8.66
C ARG A 25 6.50 2.87 7.28
N LEU A 26 5.53 1.97 7.07
CA LEU A 26 4.82 1.84 5.79
C LEU A 26 4.12 3.15 5.40
N GLU A 27 3.43 3.80 6.34
CA GLU A 27 2.76 5.08 6.08
C GLU A 27 3.73 6.16 5.59
N GLU A 28 4.91 6.23 6.22
CA GLU A 28 5.94 7.17 5.85
C GLU A 28 6.63 6.80 4.52
N GLN A 29 6.88 5.50 4.29
CA GLN A 29 7.41 4.99 3.03
C GLN A 29 6.46 5.28 1.87
N LEU A 30 5.15 5.11 2.05
CA LEU A 30 4.15 5.45 1.03
C LEU A 30 4.23 6.94 0.67
N ALA A 31 4.35 7.82 1.66
CA ALA A 31 4.51 9.26 1.43
C ALA A 31 5.80 9.58 0.65
N VAL A 32 6.93 8.97 1.05
CA VAL A 32 8.23 9.18 0.40
C VAL A 32 8.22 8.65 -1.03
N ILE A 33 7.81 7.39 -1.23
CA ILE A 33 7.84 6.73 -2.53
C ILE A 33 6.93 7.45 -3.52
N THR A 34 5.67 7.71 -3.14
CA THR A 34 4.72 8.38 -4.04
C THR A 34 5.10 9.84 -4.29
N GLY A 35 5.65 10.54 -3.29
CA GLY A 35 6.18 11.89 -3.44
C GLY A 35 7.36 11.98 -4.41
N LEU A 36 8.32 11.06 -4.31
CA LEU A 36 9.44 10.97 -5.25
C LEU A 36 8.95 10.75 -6.68
N TRP A 37 8.01 9.83 -6.89
CA TRP A 37 7.44 9.57 -8.21
C TRP A 37 6.68 10.78 -8.78
N ALA A 38 5.95 11.52 -7.94
CA ALA A 38 5.18 12.69 -8.36
C ALA A 38 6.03 13.95 -8.61
N THR A 39 7.28 13.96 -8.14
CA THR A 39 8.16 15.12 -8.29
C THR A 39 8.50 15.34 -9.77
N ALA A 40 8.33 16.56 -10.28
CA ALA A 40 8.62 16.89 -11.68
C ALA A 40 10.14 16.82 -11.99
N PRO A 41 10.54 16.52 -13.24
CA PRO A 41 11.93 16.66 -13.66
C PRO A 41 12.47 18.08 -13.40
N GLY A 42 13.67 18.19 -12.82
CA GLY A 42 14.29 19.47 -12.47
C GLY A 42 13.83 20.07 -11.15
N ALA A 43 12.79 19.52 -10.51
CA ALA A 43 12.40 19.88 -9.14
C ALA A 43 13.08 18.97 -8.09
N THR A 44 12.99 19.37 -6.82
CA THR A 44 13.46 18.58 -5.68
C THR A 44 12.31 18.15 -4.78
N PHE A 45 12.52 17.05 -4.06
CA PHE A 45 11.63 16.52 -3.04
C PHE A 45 12.29 16.55 -1.68
N ASP A 46 11.58 17.10 -0.70
CA ASP A 46 11.95 17.10 0.71
C ASP A 46 10.91 16.30 1.50
N HIS A 47 11.37 15.53 2.47
CA HIS A 47 10.50 14.83 3.42
C HIS A 47 11.16 14.82 4.79
N ARG A 48 10.39 15.18 5.82
CA ARG A 48 10.86 15.27 7.21
C ARG A 48 9.89 14.48 8.10
N GLY A 49 10.04 13.17 8.13
CA GLY A 49 9.26 12.31 9.00
C GLY A 49 10.09 11.71 10.14
N THR A 50 9.49 10.79 10.87
CA THR A 50 10.09 10.17 12.07
C THR A 50 11.15 9.14 11.68
N HIS A 51 10.95 8.42 10.57
CA HIS A 51 11.82 7.34 10.15
C HIS A 51 12.72 7.71 8.96
N TYR A 52 12.31 8.67 8.14
CA TYR A 52 13.00 9.07 6.92
C TYR A 52 13.14 10.58 6.83
N ARG A 53 14.34 11.02 6.45
CA ARG A 53 14.63 12.42 6.14
C ARG A 53 15.28 12.49 4.78
N LEU A 54 14.62 13.19 3.85
CA LEU A 54 15.13 13.48 2.53
C LEU A 54 15.23 14.99 2.40
N GLU A 55 16.36 15.47 1.89
CA GLU A 55 16.60 16.89 1.62
C GLU A 55 17.08 17.06 0.19
N ASN A 56 16.44 17.97 -0.55
CA ASN A 56 16.79 18.31 -1.93
C ASN A 56 16.94 17.09 -2.88
N SER A 57 16.14 16.04 -2.71
CA SER A 57 16.25 14.85 -3.57
C SER A 57 15.82 15.19 -5.00
N PRO A 58 16.63 14.93 -6.04
CA PRO A 58 16.22 15.16 -7.42
C PRO A 58 15.14 14.16 -7.90
N ALA A 59 14.90 13.11 -7.10
CA ALA A 59 13.91 12.06 -7.36
C ALA A 59 14.09 11.42 -8.75
N LEU A 60 15.34 11.06 -9.09
CA LEU A 60 15.72 10.41 -10.35
C LEU A 60 16.27 9.00 -10.10
N PRO A 61 16.08 8.05 -11.05
CA PRO A 61 15.35 8.20 -12.31
C PRO A 61 13.82 8.28 -12.11
N LYS A 62 13.11 8.84 -13.09
CA LYS A 62 11.63 8.87 -13.07
C LYS A 62 11.05 7.52 -13.51
N PRO A 63 9.88 7.14 -12.99
CA PRO A 63 9.14 6.00 -13.54
C PRO A 63 8.90 6.19 -15.05
N ALA A 64 8.95 5.10 -15.81
CA ALA A 64 8.66 5.14 -17.24
C ALA A 64 7.19 5.48 -17.54
N GLN A 65 6.31 5.21 -16.58
CA GLN A 65 4.88 5.49 -16.65
C GLN A 65 4.52 6.80 -15.93
N ALA A 66 3.53 7.52 -16.45
CA ALA A 66 3.07 8.78 -15.86
C ALA A 66 2.52 8.62 -14.43
N LYS A 67 1.93 7.46 -14.12
CA LYS A 67 1.47 7.09 -12.79
C LYS A 67 1.82 5.64 -12.52
N VAL A 68 2.50 5.36 -11.42
CA VAL A 68 2.80 4.01 -10.94
C VAL A 68 1.64 3.55 -10.03
N PRO A 69 0.87 2.52 -10.40
CA PRO A 69 -0.20 2.00 -9.57
C PRO A 69 0.31 1.51 -8.21
N VAL A 70 -0.32 1.98 -7.15
CA VAL A 70 -0.05 1.51 -5.79
C VAL A 70 -1.09 0.47 -5.39
N LEU A 71 -0.65 -0.76 -5.16
CA LEU A 71 -1.47 -1.81 -4.58
C LEU A 71 -1.17 -1.90 -3.08
N ILE A 72 -2.20 -1.78 -2.24
CA ILE A 72 -2.13 -2.02 -0.79
C ILE A 72 -3.10 -3.15 -0.47
N GLY A 73 -2.74 -4.03 0.47
CA GLY A 73 -3.63 -5.10 0.88
C GLY A 73 -3.59 -5.39 2.36
N GLY A 74 -4.49 -6.29 2.79
CA GLY A 74 -4.44 -6.89 4.12
C GLY A 74 -5.64 -6.61 5.02
N HIS A 75 -5.58 -7.22 6.20
CA HIS A 75 -6.72 -7.43 7.10
C HIS A 75 -6.91 -6.33 8.14
N GLY A 76 -6.01 -5.33 8.22
CA GLY A 76 -6.04 -4.30 9.25
C GLY A 76 -7.33 -3.48 9.23
N ALA A 77 -8.05 -3.37 10.35
CA ALA A 77 -9.39 -2.79 10.37
C ALA A 77 -9.44 -1.25 10.27
N LYS A 78 -8.34 -0.55 10.59
CA LYS A 78 -8.31 0.94 10.67
C LYS A 78 -7.24 1.55 9.76
N ARG A 79 -5.96 1.23 10.03
CA ARG A 79 -4.83 1.82 9.30
C ARG A 79 -4.81 1.42 7.83
N THR A 80 -5.03 0.14 7.53
CA THR A 80 -5.01 -0.37 6.16
C THR A 80 -6.05 0.33 5.27
N PRO A 81 -7.35 0.45 5.65
CA PRO A 81 -8.32 1.25 4.91
C PRO A 81 -7.91 2.70 4.71
N ARG A 82 -7.37 3.37 5.75
CA ARG A 82 -6.92 4.76 5.66
C ARG A 82 -5.76 4.92 4.67
N LEU A 83 -4.79 4.01 4.68
CA LEU A 83 -3.66 4.04 3.75
C LEU A 83 -4.09 3.71 2.33
N ALA A 84 -4.98 2.73 2.15
CA ALA A 84 -5.55 2.41 0.84
C ALA A 84 -6.34 3.59 0.27
N ALA A 85 -7.19 4.21 1.08
CA ALA A 85 -7.92 5.41 0.71
C ALA A 85 -6.98 6.53 0.25
N ARG A 86 -5.86 6.75 0.96
CA ARG A 86 -4.94 7.85 0.64
C ARG A 86 -4.02 7.58 -0.56
N TYR A 87 -3.51 6.35 -0.69
CA TYR A 87 -2.39 6.06 -1.59
C TYR A 87 -2.69 5.01 -2.65
N ALA A 88 -3.65 4.12 -2.44
CA ALA A 88 -3.82 2.97 -3.32
C ALA A 88 -4.64 3.30 -4.57
N ASP A 89 -4.25 2.67 -5.66
CA ASP A 89 -5.04 2.50 -6.88
C ASP A 89 -5.77 1.16 -6.87
N GLU A 90 -5.25 0.19 -6.12
CA GLU A 90 -5.86 -1.11 -5.91
C GLU A 90 -5.79 -1.54 -4.44
N PHE A 91 -6.91 -2.02 -3.92
CA PHE A 91 -6.97 -2.70 -2.64
C PHE A 91 -7.15 -4.21 -2.81
N ASN A 92 -6.19 -4.99 -2.32
CA ASN A 92 -6.23 -6.46 -2.35
C ASN A 92 -6.60 -7.04 -0.97
N MET A 93 -7.55 -7.98 -0.95
CA MET A 93 -7.83 -8.80 0.22
C MET A 93 -7.26 -10.21 0.04
N PRO A 94 -6.18 -10.59 0.74
CA PRO A 94 -5.56 -11.89 0.53
C PRO A 94 -6.18 -12.98 1.40
N PHE A 95 -6.55 -14.10 0.77
CA PHE A 95 -6.91 -15.38 1.40
C PHE A 95 -7.96 -15.26 2.50
N ALA A 96 -9.07 -14.58 2.19
CA ALA A 96 -10.13 -14.29 3.14
C ALA A 96 -11.47 -14.91 2.71
N SER A 97 -12.34 -15.16 3.68
CA SER A 97 -13.72 -15.54 3.39
C SER A 97 -14.44 -14.44 2.59
N ILE A 98 -15.54 -14.79 1.91
CA ILE A 98 -16.39 -13.82 1.21
C ILE A 98 -16.88 -12.75 2.20
N ASP A 99 -17.24 -13.14 3.41
CA ASP A 99 -17.76 -12.24 4.43
C ASP A 99 -16.69 -11.28 4.97
N ASP A 100 -15.47 -11.77 5.21
CA ASP A 100 -14.35 -10.91 5.61
C ASP A 100 -13.97 -9.95 4.50
N SER A 101 -13.97 -10.42 3.25
CA SER A 101 -13.70 -9.60 2.08
C SER A 101 -14.74 -8.48 1.95
N ARG A 102 -16.03 -8.81 2.09
CA ARG A 102 -17.11 -7.82 2.07
C ARG A 102 -16.93 -6.78 3.17
N ARG A 103 -16.67 -7.22 4.40
CA ARG A 103 -16.43 -6.32 5.55
C ARG A 103 -15.24 -5.39 5.31
N GLN A 104 -14.13 -5.94 4.82
CA GLN A 104 -12.91 -5.16 4.62
C GLN A 104 -13.05 -4.18 3.45
N PHE A 105 -13.66 -4.59 2.35
CA PHE A 105 -13.96 -3.68 1.23
C PHE A 105 -14.89 -2.55 1.66
N ALA A 106 -15.88 -2.82 2.51
CA ALA A 106 -16.76 -1.76 3.05
C ALA A 106 -15.96 -0.72 3.86
N ARG A 107 -15.00 -1.16 4.69
CA ARG A 107 -14.11 -0.23 5.43
C ARG A 107 -13.26 0.63 4.50
N VAL A 108 -12.69 0.03 3.46
CA VAL A 108 -11.86 0.76 2.47
C VAL A 108 -12.73 1.75 1.68
N ARG A 109 -13.94 1.35 1.25
CA ARG A 109 -14.88 2.26 0.58
C ARG A 109 -15.28 3.43 1.47
N ALA A 110 -15.56 3.18 2.74
CA ALA A 110 -15.88 4.24 3.70
C ALA A 110 -14.71 5.22 3.86
N ALA A 111 -13.50 4.71 4.08
CA ALA A 111 -12.30 5.55 4.19
C ALA A 111 -12.00 6.34 2.90
N ALA A 112 -12.24 5.75 1.72
CA ALA A 112 -12.07 6.42 0.43
C ALA A 112 -13.09 7.55 0.24
N ALA A 113 -14.36 7.31 0.62
CA ALA A 113 -15.41 8.31 0.58
C ALA A 113 -15.12 9.48 1.55
N GLU A 114 -14.67 9.18 2.76
CA GLU A 114 -14.23 10.20 3.74
C GLU A 114 -13.05 11.03 3.20
N ALA A 115 -12.17 10.42 2.39
CA ALA A 115 -11.07 11.11 1.71
C ALA A 115 -11.49 11.82 0.41
N GLY A 116 -12.78 11.82 0.05
CA GLY A 116 -13.31 12.49 -1.13
C GLY A 116 -13.02 11.79 -2.47
N ARG A 117 -12.63 10.51 -2.45
CA ARG A 117 -12.35 9.75 -3.67
C ARG A 117 -13.60 9.17 -4.28
N LYS A 118 -13.64 9.13 -5.63
CA LYS A 118 -14.71 8.47 -6.36
C LYS A 118 -14.54 6.95 -6.33
N ALA A 119 -15.65 6.24 -6.51
CA ALA A 119 -15.68 4.78 -6.37
C ALA A 119 -14.84 4.07 -7.45
N GLU A 120 -14.66 4.70 -8.62
CA GLU A 120 -13.95 4.15 -9.77
C GLU A 120 -12.44 4.35 -9.67
N GLU A 121 -11.96 5.14 -8.71
CA GLU A 121 -10.52 5.39 -8.51
C GLU A 121 -9.81 4.25 -7.78
N LEU A 122 -10.55 3.27 -7.26
CA LEU A 122 -10.02 2.11 -6.52
C LEU A 122 -10.50 0.81 -7.16
N VAL A 123 -9.55 0.01 -7.63
CA VAL A 123 -9.78 -1.39 -7.97
C VAL A 123 -9.81 -2.22 -6.69
N TYR A 124 -10.70 -3.21 -6.63
CA TYR A 124 -10.78 -4.15 -5.51
C TYR A 124 -10.51 -5.56 -6.02
N SER A 125 -9.52 -6.22 -5.43
CA SER A 125 -9.12 -7.57 -5.83
C SER A 125 -9.02 -8.50 -4.63
N ASN A 126 -9.01 -9.80 -4.91
CA ASN A 126 -8.89 -10.84 -3.89
C ASN A 126 -7.86 -11.88 -4.35
N ALA A 127 -7.05 -12.39 -3.42
CA ALA A 127 -6.20 -13.55 -3.69
C ALA A 127 -6.87 -14.79 -3.10
N LEU A 128 -7.14 -15.77 -3.97
CA LEU A 128 -7.84 -17.00 -3.65
C LEU A 128 -6.99 -18.20 -4.08
N VAL A 129 -7.15 -19.32 -3.40
CA VAL A 129 -6.65 -20.61 -3.87
C VAL A 129 -7.75 -21.27 -4.69
N VAL A 130 -7.44 -21.70 -5.90
CA VAL A 130 -8.37 -22.38 -6.79
C VAL A 130 -7.78 -23.74 -7.15
N CYS A 131 -8.57 -24.80 -6.96
CA CYS A 131 -8.30 -26.12 -7.52
C CYS A 131 -9.17 -26.28 -8.77
N VAL A 132 -8.59 -26.73 -9.88
CA VAL A 132 -9.33 -26.98 -11.13
C VAL A 132 -9.09 -28.42 -11.54
N GLY A 133 -10.18 -29.20 -11.56
CA GLY A 133 -10.21 -30.60 -11.96
C GLY A 133 -11.17 -30.82 -13.13
N LYS A 134 -11.12 -32.02 -13.73
CA LYS A 134 -12.13 -32.44 -14.71
C LYS A 134 -13.49 -32.69 -14.04
N ASP A 135 -13.44 -33.12 -12.80
CA ASP A 135 -14.51 -33.38 -11.86
C ASP A 135 -14.20 -32.69 -10.52
N ASP A 136 -15.21 -32.68 -9.64
CA ASP A 136 -15.14 -32.16 -8.27
C ASP A 136 -14.28 -33.06 -7.35
#